data_AF-A0A937TZJ4-F1
#
_entry.id   AF-A0A937TZJ4-F1
#
_cell.length_a   1.000
_cell.length_b   1.000
_cell.length_c   1.000
_cell.angle_alpha   90.00
_cell.angle_beta   90.00
_cell.angle_gamma   90.00
#
_symmetry.space_group_name_H-M   'P 1'
#
loop_
_entity.id
_entity.type
_entity.pdbx_description
1 polymer ?
#
loop_
_entity_poly.entity_id
_entity_poly.type
_entity_poly.pdbx_seq_one_letter_code
_entity_poly.pdbx_strand_id
1 'polypeptide(L)'
;MHRFVSVCLFSLVLAILLGRPLGAECLNGDLSGDCRVNFEDVWSFADQWLDPAGSEADIVGDDGVDMADFAALARNWGKTRSKVIINEIHYDPDVKTELVEYVELVNRSAFDVDIGNWYFSNGIAYQFPAGTTLAAGGYVVVAQTPAQVASKFGVSSSLVFGPCVGKLSNEGERIVLRDAKGEQVDEVEYKLGFPWPTVGGPPGYSIELVNPAMDNDLGGSWRPSEPDSVTPPTMLIE
;
A
#
# COMPACT_ATOMS: atom_id res chain seq x y z
N MET A 1 -60.76 24.92 -17.16
CA MET A 1 -60.66 24.27 -15.82
C MET A 1 -59.93 22.94 -16.02
N HIS A 2 -58.59 22.91 -15.86
CA HIS A 2 -57.89 22.44 -14.65
C HIS A 2 -58.25 20.95 -14.38
N ARG A 3 -57.34 19.95 -14.50
CA ARG A 3 -56.13 19.76 -13.70
C ARG A 3 -55.29 18.52 -14.12
N PHE A 4 -53.97 18.73 -14.06
CA PHE A 4 -52.85 17.84 -13.67
C PHE A 4 -52.65 16.45 -14.32
N VAL A 5 -51.67 16.43 -15.24
CA VAL A 5 -50.79 15.29 -15.47
C VAL A 5 -49.91 15.14 -14.21
N SER A 6 -50.04 14.03 -13.49
CA SER A 6 -49.12 13.68 -12.40
C SER A 6 -47.95 12.92 -13.01
N VAL A 7 -46.85 13.63 -13.29
CA VAL A 7 -45.57 13.00 -13.59
C VAL A 7 -44.94 12.67 -12.23
N CYS A 8 -45.02 11.41 -11.85
CA CYS A 8 -44.29 10.88 -10.70
C CYS A 8 -42.83 10.69 -11.14
N LEU A 9 -42.00 11.71 -10.95
CA LEU A 9 -40.55 11.57 -11.02
C LEU A 9 -40.10 10.77 -9.79
N PHE A 10 -39.95 9.46 -9.95
CA PHE A 10 -39.10 8.68 -9.06
C PHE A 10 -37.65 9.05 -9.39
N SER A 11 -37.11 10.03 -8.66
CA SER A 11 -35.66 10.24 -8.59
C SER A 11 -35.08 9.04 -7.85
N LEU A 12 -34.59 8.06 -8.62
CA LEU A 12 -33.69 7.03 -8.12
C LEU A 12 -32.37 7.73 -7.79
N VAL A 13 -32.23 8.20 -6.54
CA VAL A 13 -30.92 8.53 -5.99
C VAL A 13 -30.24 7.19 -5.77
N LEU A 14 -29.53 6.72 -6.80
CA LEU A 14 -28.54 5.68 -6.64
C LEU A 14 -27.44 6.30 -5.77
N ALA A 15 -27.57 6.14 -4.45
CA ALA A 15 -26.43 6.29 -3.56
C ALA A 15 -25.44 5.22 -3.98
N ILE A 16 -24.50 5.61 -4.84
CA ILE A 16 -23.29 4.83 -5.05
C ILE A 16 -22.57 4.96 -3.72
N LEU A 17 -22.82 4.02 -2.81
CA LEU A 17 -21.90 3.69 -1.74
C LEU A 17 -20.62 3.24 -2.45
N LEU A 18 -19.79 4.19 -2.84
CA LEU A 18 -18.37 3.96 -3.05
C LEU A 18 -17.80 3.73 -1.64
N GLY A 19 -18.11 2.58 -1.04
CA GLY A 19 -17.23 2.06 -0.01
C GLY A 19 -15.87 1.97 -0.65
N ARG A 20 -14.87 2.61 -0.04
CA ARG A 20 -13.51 2.61 -0.56
C ARG A 20 -13.09 1.19 -0.94
N PRO A 21 -12.29 1.01 -2.00
CA PRO A 21 -11.57 -0.24 -2.17
C PRO A 21 -10.78 -0.47 -0.88
N LEU A 22 -11.09 -1.57 -0.18
CA LEU A 22 -10.33 -2.10 0.94
C LEU A 22 -8.85 -2.13 0.50
N GLY A 23 -8.02 -1.20 1.01
CA GLY A 23 -6.62 -1.05 0.59
C GLY A 23 -6.04 0.37 0.61
N ALA A 24 -6.84 1.43 0.78
CA ALA A 24 -6.33 2.79 0.98
C ALA A 24 -5.92 3.02 2.45
N GLU A 25 -4.65 2.76 2.78
CA GLU A 25 -4.13 2.83 4.16
C GLU A 25 -3.07 3.93 4.31
N CYS A 26 -3.51 5.20 4.26
CA CYS A 26 -2.65 6.37 4.40
C CYS A 26 -2.63 6.94 5.83
N LEU A 27 -2.60 8.27 5.99
CA LEU A 27 -2.62 8.92 7.31
C LEU A 27 -4.04 8.88 7.90
N ASN A 28 -4.18 8.72 9.22
CA ASN A 28 -5.47 8.96 9.87
C ASN A 28 -5.96 10.38 9.55
N GLY A 29 -7.22 10.50 9.11
CA GLY A 29 -7.80 11.75 8.63
C GLY A 29 -7.63 12.01 7.12
N ASP A 30 -6.99 11.13 6.37
CA ASP A 30 -7.07 11.09 4.91
C ASP A 30 -8.33 10.31 4.48
N LEU A 31 -9.40 11.05 4.24
CA LEU A 31 -10.72 10.54 3.82
C LEU A 31 -10.86 10.52 2.29
N SER A 32 -9.99 11.20 1.55
CA SER A 32 -9.96 11.22 0.09
C SER A 32 -9.17 10.05 -0.52
N GLY A 33 -8.17 9.54 0.21
CA GLY A 33 -7.36 8.36 -0.12
C GLY A 33 -6.16 8.70 -1.00
N ASP A 34 -5.80 9.98 -1.08
CA ASP A 34 -4.70 10.48 -1.90
C ASP A 34 -3.35 10.55 -1.15
N CYS A 35 -3.31 10.03 0.08
CA CYS A 35 -2.18 10.08 1.01
C CYS A 35 -1.80 11.51 1.45
N ARG A 36 -2.75 12.45 1.44
CA ARG A 36 -2.57 13.83 1.93
C ARG A 36 -3.78 14.23 2.76
N VAL A 37 -3.54 14.83 3.92
CA VAL A 37 -4.64 15.40 4.72
C VAL A 37 -4.77 16.88 4.39
N ASN A 38 -5.83 17.25 3.66
CA ASN A 38 -6.09 18.58 3.14
C ASN A 38 -7.61 18.90 3.09
N PHE A 39 -7.99 19.95 2.36
CA PHE A 39 -9.39 20.38 2.29
C PHE A 39 -10.34 19.37 1.63
N GLU A 40 -9.84 18.48 0.78
CA GLU A 40 -10.61 17.38 0.23
C GLU A 40 -11.12 16.46 1.35
N ASP A 41 -10.30 16.19 2.37
CA ASP A 41 -10.71 15.39 3.52
C ASP A 41 -11.69 16.11 4.43
N VAL A 42 -11.56 17.44 4.58
CA VAL A 42 -12.54 18.24 5.34
C VAL A 42 -13.90 18.22 4.65
N TRP A 43 -13.91 18.24 3.32
CA TRP A 43 -15.14 18.11 2.55
C TRP A 43 -15.80 16.75 2.82
N SER A 44 -15.04 15.65 2.66
CA SER A 44 -15.54 14.29 2.94
C SER A 44 -15.99 14.11 4.39
N PHE A 45 -15.28 14.75 5.33
CA PHE A 45 -15.63 14.74 6.74
C PHE A 45 -16.96 15.46 7.01
N ALA A 46 -17.17 16.63 6.39
CA ALA A 46 -18.39 17.41 6.56
C ALA A 46 -19.63 16.70 6.00
N ASP A 47 -19.47 15.91 4.94
CA ASP A 47 -20.54 15.10 4.36
C ASP A 47 -21.01 13.98 5.31
N GLN A 48 -20.16 13.55 6.25
CA GLN A 48 -20.42 12.49 7.24
C GLN A 48 -20.60 13.05 8.67
N TRP A 49 -20.71 14.36 8.85
CA TRP A 49 -20.80 14.96 10.18
C TRP A 49 -22.05 14.49 10.94
N LEU A 50 -21.87 13.98 12.17
CA LEU A 50 -22.89 13.32 13.00
C LEU A 50 -23.38 11.96 12.48
N ASP A 51 -22.67 11.34 11.55
CA ASP A 51 -22.94 9.95 11.20
C ASP A 51 -22.65 9.02 12.40
N PRO A 52 -23.37 7.89 12.51
CA PRO A 52 -23.13 6.92 13.57
C PRO A 52 -21.73 6.29 13.47
N ALA A 53 -21.31 5.61 14.55
CA ALA A 53 -20.04 4.91 14.62
C ALA A 53 -19.84 3.91 13.45
N GLY A 54 -18.59 3.79 13.00
CA GLY A 54 -18.16 2.92 11.90
C GLY A 54 -18.28 3.53 10.50
N SER A 55 -18.58 4.83 10.39
CA SER A 55 -18.41 5.57 9.13
C SER A 55 -16.93 5.84 8.84
N GLU A 56 -16.58 6.28 7.63
CA GLU A 56 -15.17 6.53 7.29
C GLU A 56 -14.61 7.76 8.02
N ALA A 57 -15.49 8.71 8.36
CA ALA A 57 -15.13 9.91 9.13
C ALA A 57 -15.08 9.68 10.64
N ASP A 58 -15.48 8.51 11.15
CA ASP A 58 -15.28 8.07 12.55
C ASP A 58 -13.82 7.58 12.70
N ILE A 59 -12.91 8.54 12.75
CA ILE A 59 -11.46 8.35 12.72
C ILE A 59 -10.94 7.78 14.05
N VAL A 60 -11.58 8.12 15.18
CA VAL A 60 -11.18 7.60 16.50
C VAL A 60 -11.92 6.32 16.89
N GLY A 61 -13.02 5.98 16.21
CA GLY A 61 -13.68 4.69 16.29
C GLY A 61 -14.48 4.46 17.57
N ASP A 62 -15.06 5.52 18.16
CA ASP A 62 -15.76 5.45 19.45
C ASP A 62 -17.29 5.59 19.34
N ASP A 63 -17.84 6.80 19.22
CA ASP A 63 -19.28 7.08 19.35
C ASP A 63 -19.93 7.78 18.15
N GLY A 64 -19.25 7.80 17.00
CA GLY A 64 -19.71 8.39 15.74
C GLY A 64 -18.94 9.65 15.39
N VAL A 65 -19.29 10.28 14.28
CA VAL A 65 -18.50 11.39 13.72
C VAL A 65 -18.74 12.67 14.50
N ASP A 66 -17.74 13.09 15.25
CA ASP A 66 -17.83 14.25 16.13
C ASP A 66 -16.56 15.12 16.15
N MET A 67 -16.46 16.01 17.14
CA MET A 67 -15.34 16.94 17.23
C MET A 67 -14.01 16.24 17.57
N ALA A 68 -14.04 15.06 18.20
CA ALA A 68 -12.85 14.24 18.44
C ALA A 68 -12.25 13.74 17.10
N ASP A 69 -13.09 13.38 16.14
CA ASP A 69 -12.65 12.99 14.79
C ASP A 69 -12.12 14.18 14.00
N PHE A 70 -12.79 15.34 14.10
CA PHE A 70 -12.25 16.56 13.49
C PHE A 70 -10.87 16.90 14.06
N ALA A 71 -10.68 16.75 15.37
CA ALA A 71 -9.37 16.89 16.00
C ALA A 71 -8.38 15.83 15.50
N ALA A 72 -8.83 14.61 15.21
CA ALA A 72 -8.00 13.55 14.64
C ALA A 72 -7.51 13.86 13.23
N LEU A 73 -8.39 14.37 12.37
CA LEU A 73 -8.04 14.88 11.05
C LEU A 73 -7.03 16.03 11.17
N ALA A 74 -7.32 17.01 12.04
CA ALA A 74 -6.46 18.18 12.22
C ALA A 74 -5.04 17.85 12.72
N ARG A 75 -4.85 16.75 13.48
CA ARG A 75 -3.52 16.28 13.92
C ARG A 75 -2.57 15.98 12.75
N ASN A 76 -3.11 15.64 11.59
CA ASN A 76 -2.35 15.33 10.38
C ASN A 76 -2.49 16.39 9.29
N TRP A 77 -3.11 17.53 9.56
CA TRP A 77 -3.33 18.59 8.57
C TRP A 77 -2.05 18.98 7.82
N GLY A 78 -2.13 18.97 6.49
CA GLY A 78 -1.04 19.31 5.58
C GLY A 78 0.07 18.25 5.50
N LYS A 79 -0.04 17.14 6.24
CA LYS A 79 0.91 16.03 6.11
C LYS A 79 0.58 15.21 4.87
N THR A 80 1.64 14.72 4.24
CA THR A 80 1.58 13.81 3.09
C THR A 80 2.41 12.58 3.42
N ARG A 81 2.00 11.44 2.86
CA ARG A 81 2.80 10.21 2.83
C ARG A 81 3.03 9.76 1.39
N SER A 82 4.04 8.94 1.17
CA SER A 82 4.28 8.32 -0.13
C SER A 82 3.14 7.37 -0.47
N LYS A 83 2.59 7.50 -1.68
CA LYS A 83 1.51 6.62 -2.18
C LYS A 83 2.00 5.21 -2.44
N VAL A 84 3.22 5.10 -2.94
CA VAL A 84 3.89 3.84 -3.24
C VAL A 84 5.02 3.64 -2.24
N ILE A 85 5.08 2.46 -1.65
CA ILE A 85 6.05 2.08 -0.62
C ILE A 85 6.71 0.75 -0.94
N ILE A 86 7.90 0.53 -0.40
CA ILE A 86 8.57 -0.77 -0.32
C ILE A 86 7.90 -1.56 0.81
N ASN A 87 7.20 -2.63 0.45
CA ASN A 87 6.33 -3.38 1.36
C ASN A 87 6.90 -4.73 1.79
N GLU A 88 7.60 -5.41 0.88
CA GLU A 88 8.14 -6.76 1.11
C GLU A 88 9.51 -6.91 0.45
N ILE A 89 10.42 -7.63 1.10
CA ILE A 89 11.79 -7.82 0.68
C ILE A 89 12.18 -9.28 0.86
N HIS A 90 12.50 -9.96 -0.24
CA HIS A 90 13.07 -11.30 -0.22
C HIS A 90 14.57 -11.21 -0.48
N TYR A 91 15.36 -11.12 0.59
CA TYR A 91 16.81 -10.91 0.54
C TYR A 91 17.64 -12.16 0.83
N ASP A 92 17.02 -13.24 1.35
CA ASP A 92 17.74 -14.49 1.65
C ASP A 92 16.91 -15.71 1.22
N PRO A 93 17.14 -16.27 0.02
CA PRO A 93 16.48 -17.50 -0.41
C PRO A 93 16.86 -18.69 0.48
N ASP A 94 15.93 -19.60 0.78
CA ASP A 94 16.24 -20.86 1.46
C ASP A 94 17.18 -21.74 0.64
N VAL A 95 16.95 -21.82 -0.67
CA VAL A 95 17.83 -22.47 -1.64
C VAL A 95 18.79 -21.43 -2.22
N LYS A 96 20.02 -21.37 -1.68
CA LYS A 96 21.02 -20.31 -1.99
C LYS A 96 21.49 -20.25 -3.45
N THR A 97 21.15 -21.25 -4.27
CA THR A 97 21.45 -21.28 -5.71
C THR A 97 20.33 -20.72 -6.59
N GLU A 98 19.16 -20.42 -6.02
CA GLU A 98 18.04 -19.82 -6.74
C GLU A 98 18.17 -18.30 -6.79
N LEU A 99 17.75 -17.70 -7.91
CA LEU A 99 17.79 -16.25 -8.15
C LEU A 99 16.40 -15.65 -7.98
N VAL A 100 15.84 -15.88 -6.79
CA VAL A 100 14.43 -15.61 -6.44
C VAL A 100 14.28 -14.41 -5.50
N GLU A 101 15.34 -13.63 -5.31
CA GLU A 101 15.28 -12.38 -4.55
C GLU A 101 14.40 -11.35 -5.27
N TYR A 102 13.70 -10.54 -4.48
CA TYR A 102 12.83 -9.49 -5.00
C TYR A 102 12.57 -8.37 -3.99
N VAL A 103 12.06 -7.26 -4.50
CA VAL A 103 11.47 -6.16 -3.74
C VAL A 103 10.03 -5.95 -4.23
N GLU A 104 9.07 -5.93 -3.32
CA GLU A 104 7.67 -5.60 -3.62
C GLU A 104 7.39 -4.13 -3.36
N LEU A 105 6.65 -3.52 -4.28
CA LEU A 105 6.06 -2.20 -4.11
C LEU A 105 4.55 -2.32 -3.99
N VAL A 106 3.96 -1.61 -3.03
CA VAL A 106 2.50 -1.48 -2.87
C VAL A 106 2.09 -0.03 -3.08
N ASN A 107 0.99 0.18 -3.81
CA ASN A 107 0.28 1.45 -3.86
C ASN A 107 -0.83 1.45 -2.82
N ARG A 108 -0.60 2.10 -1.69
CA ARG A 108 -1.57 2.22 -0.58
C ARG A 108 -2.57 3.35 -0.77
N SER A 109 -2.62 3.98 -1.93
CA SER A 109 -3.60 5.04 -2.23
C SER A 109 -4.83 4.49 -2.97
N ALA A 110 -5.93 5.23 -2.92
CA ALA A 110 -7.18 4.89 -3.61
C ALA A 110 -7.13 5.18 -5.13
N PHE A 111 -5.97 5.59 -5.66
CA PHE A 111 -5.81 6.02 -7.04
C PHE A 111 -4.66 5.30 -7.71
N ASP A 112 -4.79 5.04 -9.01
CA ASP A 112 -3.69 4.53 -9.82
C ASP A 112 -2.50 5.51 -9.82
N VAL A 113 -1.28 4.97 -9.73
CA VAL A 113 -0.03 5.74 -9.74
C VAL A 113 0.77 5.38 -10.99
N ASP A 114 1.13 6.39 -11.78
CA ASP A 114 2.11 6.24 -12.86
C ASP A 114 3.52 6.10 -12.26
N ILE A 115 4.06 4.89 -12.34
CA ILE A 115 5.42 4.55 -11.90
C ILE A 115 6.38 4.42 -13.09
N GLY A 116 5.98 4.88 -14.28
CA GLY A 116 6.80 4.83 -15.47
C GLY A 116 8.11 5.60 -15.31
N ASN A 117 9.21 4.98 -15.71
CA ASN A 117 10.58 5.48 -15.54
C ASN A 117 11.05 5.65 -14.08
N TRP A 118 10.26 5.27 -13.08
CA TRP A 118 10.75 5.16 -11.71
C TRP A 118 11.85 4.11 -11.63
N TYR A 119 12.76 4.25 -10.67
CA TYR A 119 13.93 3.39 -10.60
C TYR A 119 14.44 3.20 -9.18
N PHE A 120 15.10 2.08 -8.97
CA PHE A 120 15.87 1.85 -7.75
C PHE A 120 17.26 2.46 -7.90
N SER A 121 17.63 3.29 -6.94
CA SER A 121 18.94 3.98 -6.91
C SER A 121 19.93 3.35 -5.93
N ASN A 122 19.47 2.45 -5.06
CA ASN A 122 20.26 1.67 -4.11
C ASN A 122 19.56 0.33 -3.83
N GLY A 123 20.30 -0.70 -3.39
CA GLY A 123 19.79 -2.06 -3.21
C GLY A 123 19.92 -2.90 -4.49
N ILE A 124 19.04 -2.61 -5.44
CA ILE A 124 19.02 -3.22 -6.77
C ILE A 124 19.07 -2.14 -7.85
N ALA A 125 19.46 -2.51 -9.06
CA ALA A 125 19.36 -1.64 -10.24
C ALA A 125 18.23 -2.14 -11.15
N TYR A 126 17.16 -1.36 -11.23
CA TYR A 126 16.02 -1.59 -12.11
C TYR A 126 15.31 -0.27 -12.39
N GLN A 127 14.78 -0.11 -13.60
CA GLN A 127 13.94 1.01 -14.00
C GLN A 127 12.68 0.50 -14.68
N PHE A 128 11.52 0.98 -14.25
CA PHE A 128 10.23 0.63 -14.84
C PHE A 128 10.10 1.19 -16.25
N PRO A 129 9.52 0.43 -17.20
CA PRO A 129 9.20 0.95 -18.53
C PRO A 129 8.32 2.21 -18.45
N ALA A 130 8.44 3.09 -19.43
CA ALA A 130 7.54 4.24 -19.54
C ALA A 130 6.08 3.78 -19.70
N GLY A 131 5.15 4.47 -19.03
CA GLY A 131 3.73 4.14 -19.06
C GLY A 131 3.31 2.96 -18.17
N THR A 132 4.19 2.50 -17.28
CA THR A 132 3.81 1.52 -16.25
C THR A 132 2.95 2.18 -15.18
N THR A 133 1.76 1.62 -14.95
CA THR A 133 0.82 2.07 -13.91
C THR A 133 0.70 1.01 -12.84
N LEU A 134 0.77 1.45 -11.58
CA LEU A 134 0.47 0.64 -10.40
C LEU A 134 -0.96 0.95 -9.95
N ALA A 135 -1.85 -0.04 -10.01
CA ALA A 135 -3.25 0.13 -9.69
C ALA A 135 -3.47 0.59 -8.24
N ALA A 136 -4.57 1.29 -7.97
CA ALA A 136 -5.04 1.61 -6.62
C ALA A 136 -5.08 0.35 -5.73
N GLY A 137 -4.50 0.40 -4.53
CA GLY A 137 -4.39 -0.74 -3.62
C GLY A 137 -3.55 -1.93 -4.15
N GLY A 138 -2.99 -1.83 -5.36
CA GLY A 138 -2.29 -2.91 -6.03
C GLY A 138 -0.81 -3.00 -5.65
N TYR A 139 -0.18 -4.10 -6.05
CA TYR A 139 1.25 -4.35 -5.83
C TYR A 139 1.95 -4.81 -7.11
N VAL A 140 3.27 -4.63 -7.14
CA VAL A 140 4.18 -5.18 -8.16
C VAL A 140 5.46 -5.68 -7.50
N VAL A 141 6.07 -6.69 -8.09
CA VAL A 141 7.30 -7.30 -7.60
C VAL A 141 8.42 -7.01 -8.59
N VAL A 142 9.57 -6.54 -8.12
CA VAL A 142 10.79 -6.39 -8.92
C VAL A 142 11.77 -7.49 -8.54
N ALA A 143 11.91 -8.46 -9.43
CA ALA A 143 12.61 -9.72 -9.17
C ALA A 143 13.95 -9.81 -9.89
N GLN A 144 14.89 -10.55 -9.28
CA GLN A 144 16.16 -10.92 -9.91
C GLN A 144 15.93 -11.82 -11.14
N THR A 145 15.08 -12.84 -11.02
CA THR A 145 14.60 -13.66 -12.15
C THR A 145 13.07 -13.75 -12.14
N PRO A 146 12.36 -12.93 -12.94
CA PRO A 146 10.89 -12.85 -12.90
C PRO A 146 10.17 -14.19 -13.05
N ALA A 147 10.64 -15.04 -13.98
CA ALA A 147 10.04 -16.35 -14.22
C ALA A 147 10.22 -17.32 -13.03
N GLN A 148 11.36 -17.26 -12.32
CA GLN A 148 11.60 -18.11 -11.16
C GLN A 148 10.76 -17.65 -9.96
N VAL A 149 10.69 -16.34 -9.71
CA VAL A 149 9.86 -15.76 -8.65
C VAL A 149 8.38 -16.08 -8.88
N ALA A 150 7.87 -15.81 -10.09
CA ALA A 150 6.48 -16.13 -10.45
C ALA A 150 6.16 -17.63 -10.25
N SER A 151 7.08 -18.53 -10.65
CA SER A 151 6.88 -19.96 -10.50
C SER A 151 7.00 -20.44 -9.04
N LYS A 152 7.94 -19.91 -8.26
CA LYS A 152 8.21 -20.37 -6.89
C LYS A 152 7.13 -19.90 -5.91
N PHE A 153 6.72 -18.64 -6.03
CA PHE A 153 5.77 -18.01 -5.10
C PHE A 153 4.35 -17.93 -5.66
N GLY A 154 4.10 -18.37 -6.89
CA GLY A 154 2.76 -18.41 -7.47
C GLY A 154 2.18 -17.04 -7.85
N VAL A 155 3.06 -16.03 -8.06
CA VAL A 155 2.66 -14.67 -8.44
C VAL A 155 2.39 -14.58 -9.94
N SER A 156 1.34 -13.85 -10.34
CA SER A 156 1.06 -13.60 -11.77
C SER A 156 2.25 -12.94 -12.45
N SER A 157 2.67 -13.48 -13.60
CA SER A 157 3.80 -12.93 -14.38
C SER A 157 3.58 -11.49 -14.85
N SER A 158 2.33 -11.01 -14.89
CA SER A 158 2.01 -9.61 -15.20
C SER A 158 2.37 -8.63 -14.09
N LEU A 159 2.54 -9.11 -12.86
CA LEU A 159 2.90 -8.31 -11.68
C LEU A 159 4.40 -8.37 -11.36
N VAL A 160 5.15 -9.27 -12.02
CA VAL A 160 6.58 -9.47 -11.76
C VAL A 160 7.42 -8.81 -12.84
N PHE A 161 8.09 -7.73 -12.46
CA PHE A 161 9.05 -6.97 -13.24
C PHE A 161 10.49 -7.46 -13.00
N GLY A 162 11.39 -7.08 -13.89
CA GLY A 162 12.80 -7.46 -13.86
C GLY A 162 13.30 -7.87 -15.25
N PRO A 163 14.45 -8.56 -15.35
CA PRO A 163 15.36 -8.87 -14.25
C PRO A 163 15.98 -7.59 -13.68
N CYS A 164 16.08 -7.50 -12.35
CA CYS A 164 16.91 -6.48 -11.72
C CYS A 164 18.38 -6.93 -11.68
N VAL A 165 19.29 -5.97 -11.63
CA VAL A 165 20.74 -6.22 -11.49
C VAL A 165 21.16 -5.96 -10.05
N GLY A 166 22.02 -6.83 -9.52
CA GLY A 166 22.47 -6.80 -8.14
C GLY A 166 21.99 -8.01 -7.35
N LYS A 167 22.36 -8.04 -6.07
CA LYS A 167 21.93 -9.02 -5.09
C LYS A 167 21.70 -8.26 -3.79
N LEU A 168 20.60 -8.54 -3.12
CA LEU A 168 20.32 -7.95 -1.81
C LEU A 168 21.28 -8.54 -0.75
N SER A 169 21.72 -7.70 0.19
CA SER A 169 22.59 -8.14 1.29
C SER A 169 21.82 -8.94 2.34
N ASN A 170 22.34 -10.13 2.69
CA ASN A 170 21.82 -10.93 3.79
C ASN A 170 22.01 -10.29 5.18
N GLU A 171 22.91 -9.31 5.30
CA GLU A 171 23.26 -8.66 6.57
C GLU A 171 22.47 -7.36 6.81
N GLY A 172 21.60 -6.99 5.88
CA GLY A 172 20.95 -5.69 5.84
C GLY A 172 21.53 -4.78 4.75
N GLU A 173 20.68 -3.91 4.22
CA GLU A 173 21.00 -2.96 3.17
C GLU A 173 19.95 -1.85 3.10
N ARG A 174 20.34 -0.73 2.52
CA ARG A 174 19.46 0.38 2.19
C ARG A 174 18.89 0.22 0.78
N ILE A 175 17.57 0.29 0.61
CA ILE A 175 16.89 0.27 -0.68
C ILE A 175 16.24 1.62 -0.89
N VAL A 176 16.39 2.21 -2.08
CA VAL A 176 15.84 3.54 -2.37
C VAL A 176 15.12 3.55 -3.71
N LEU A 177 13.82 3.86 -3.67
CA LEU A 177 12.99 4.08 -4.83
C LEU A 177 12.94 5.57 -5.18
N ARG A 178 13.12 5.89 -6.45
CA ARG A 178 13.02 7.25 -6.99
C ARG A 178 12.01 7.33 -8.11
N ASP A 179 11.37 8.49 -8.21
CA ASP A 179 10.47 8.79 -9.30
C ASP A 179 11.24 9.12 -10.59
N ALA A 180 10.52 9.37 -11.68
CA ALA A 180 11.10 9.73 -12.98
C ALA A 180 11.90 11.06 -12.98
N LYS A 181 11.72 11.91 -11.97
CA LYS A 181 12.46 13.18 -11.80
C LYS A 181 13.68 13.03 -10.90
N GLY A 182 13.87 11.84 -10.30
CA GLY A 182 14.94 11.55 -9.35
C GLY A 182 14.61 11.93 -7.91
N GLU A 183 13.38 12.36 -7.62
CA GLU A 183 12.91 12.59 -6.26
C GLU A 183 12.76 11.24 -5.55
N GLN A 184 13.17 11.20 -4.28
CA GLN A 184 13.00 9.98 -3.48
C GLN A 184 11.53 9.79 -3.16
N VAL A 185 10.99 8.64 -3.56
CA VAL A 185 9.61 8.25 -3.26
C VAL A 185 9.57 7.54 -1.93
N ASP A 186 10.44 6.56 -1.76
CA ASP A 186 10.48 5.73 -0.56
C ASP A 186 11.86 5.14 -0.34
N GLU A 187 12.13 4.76 0.89
CA GLU A 187 13.39 4.16 1.33
C GLU A 187 13.14 3.19 2.47
N VAL A 188 14.00 2.18 2.57
CA VAL A 188 14.08 1.31 3.74
C VAL A 188 15.52 0.91 3.99
N GLU A 189 15.98 0.98 5.24
CA GLU A 189 17.25 0.39 5.70
C GLU A 189 17.00 -0.86 6.55
N TYR A 190 16.78 -2.00 5.90
CA TYR A 190 16.56 -3.27 6.59
C TYR A 190 17.86 -3.82 7.18
N LYS A 191 17.73 -4.58 8.28
CA LYS A 191 18.88 -5.11 9.03
C LYS A 191 18.68 -6.58 9.34
N LEU A 192 19.79 -7.29 9.57
CA LEU A 192 19.72 -8.64 10.10
C LEU A 192 19.39 -8.63 11.60
N GLY A 193 18.29 -9.28 11.95
CA GLY A 193 17.90 -9.54 13.34
C GLY A 193 17.24 -8.36 14.06
N PHE A 194 16.86 -8.61 15.32
CA PHE A 194 15.98 -7.75 16.10
C PHE A 194 16.40 -6.26 16.08
N PRO A 195 15.47 -5.31 15.82
CA PRO A 195 14.02 -5.50 15.77
C PRO A 195 13.48 -6.06 14.44
N TRP A 196 14.32 -6.26 13.43
CA TRP A 196 13.89 -6.83 12.15
C TRP A 196 13.68 -8.34 12.24
N PRO A 197 12.71 -8.89 11.50
CA PRO A 197 12.51 -10.33 11.41
C PRO A 197 13.70 -11.04 10.75
N THR A 198 14.06 -12.20 11.29
CA THR A 198 15.10 -13.07 10.72
C THR A 198 14.46 -14.12 9.82
N VAL A 199 14.86 -14.16 8.56
CA VAL A 199 14.39 -15.16 7.56
C VAL A 199 15.59 -15.86 6.90
N GLY A 200 15.38 -16.58 5.79
CA GLY A 200 16.45 -17.23 5.04
C GLY A 200 16.63 -18.73 5.24
N GLY A 201 15.88 -19.32 6.17
CA GLY A 201 15.72 -20.76 6.29
C GLY A 201 14.50 -21.28 5.50
N PRO A 202 14.39 -22.60 5.29
CA PRO A 202 13.19 -23.20 4.69
C PRO A 202 11.92 -22.79 5.47
N PRO A 203 10.82 -22.47 4.79
CA PRO A 203 10.57 -22.63 3.34
C PRO A 203 10.95 -21.41 2.48
N GLY A 204 11.75 -20.47 3.00
CA GLY A 204 12.28 -19.34 2.22
C GLY A 204 11.39 -18.10 2.24
N TYR A 205 10.92 -17.70 3.42
CA TYR A 205 10.12 -16.49 3.62
C TYR A 205 10.90 -15.20 3.33
N SER A 206 10.17 -14.17 2.91
CA SER A 206 10.62 -12.78 2.85
C SER A 206 10.34 -12.08 4.19
N ILE A 207 10.70 -10.81 4.27
CA ILE A 207 10.20 -9.90 5.31
C ILE A 207 9.16 -8.96 4.68
N GLU A 208 8.06 -8.71 5.39
CA GLU A 208 6.97 -7.83 4.94
C GLU A 208 6.54 -6.87 6.05
N LEU A 209 5.96 -5.74 5.69
CA LEU A 209 5.27 -4.88 6.64
C LEU A 209 4.06 -5.61 7.23
N VAL A 210 3.87 -5.48 8.55
CA VAL A 210 2.67 -5.96 9.24
C VAL A 210 1.42 -5.25 8.71
N ASN A 211 1.57 -3.99 8.33
CA ASN A 211 0.52 -3.17 7.75
C ASN A 211 1.15 -2.07 6.86
N PRO A 212 0.69 -1.86 5.60
CA PRO A 212 1.22 -0.85 4.67
C PRO A 212 1.15 0.62 5.15
N ALA A 213 0.36 0.92 6.17
CA ALA A 213 0.33 2.23 6.82
C ALA A 213 1.44 2.41 7.87
N MET A 214 2.21 1.38 8.21
CA MET A 214 3.31 1.51 9.15
C MET A 214 4.53 2.19 8.52
N ASP A 215 5.43 2.65 9.38
CA ASP A 215 6.70 3.25 8.98
C ASP A 215 7.69 2.14 8.64
N ASN A 216 8.11 2.08 7.38
CA ASN A 216 8.94 1.00 6.87
C ASN A 216 10.41 1.11 7.29
N ASP A 217 10.84 2.24 7.88
CA ASP A 217 12.16 2.38 8.49
C ASP A 217 12.21 1.83 9.94
N LEU A 218 11.07 1.45 10.53
CA LEU A 218 11.01 0.86 11.86
C LEU A 218 10.97 -0.66 11.76
N GLY A 219 12.06 -1.35 12.13
CA GLY A 219 12.12 -2.81 12.07
C GLY A 219 11.00 -3.55 12.82
N GLY A 220 10.43 -2.94 13.88
CA GLY A 220 9.28 -3.49 14.61
C GLY A 220 7.93 -3.45 13.84
N SER A 221 7.90 -2.80 12.69
CA SER A 221 6.78 -2.79 11.74
C SER A 221 6.83 -3.94 10.74
N TRP A 222 7.88 -4.76 10.78
CA TRP A 222 8.11 -5.87 9.86
C TRP A 222 7.88 -7.23 10.53
N ARG A 223 7.44 -8.21 9.76
CA ARG A 223 7.30 -9.62 10.15
C ARG A 223 7.79 -10.55 9.03
N PRO A 224 8.05 -11.84 9.30
CA PRO A 224 8.22 -12.82 8.24
C PRO A 224 6.92 -12.98 7.43
N SER A 225 7.03 -13.21 6.12
CA SER A 225 5.89 -13.57 5.26
C SER A 225 5.45 -15.03 5.56
N GLU A 226 4.71 -15.27 6.63
CA GLU A 226 4.18 -16.61 6.88
C GLU A 226 2.95 -16.86 5.99
N PRO A 227 2.81 -18.03 5.34
CA PRO A 227 1.57 -18.43 4.73
C PRO A 227 0.57 -18.65 5.87
N ASP A 228 -0.49 -17.85 5.88
CA ASP A 228 -1.50 -17.83 6.94
C ASP A 228 -2.01 -19.24 7.25
N SER A 229 -1.52 -19.83 8.35
CA SER A 229 -1.90 -21.19 8.75
C SER A 229 -2.89 -21.22 9.90
N VAL A 230 -3.17 -20.07 10.54
CA VAL A 230 -4.25 -19.89 11.50
C VAL A 230 -4.67 -18.43 11.40
N THR A 231 -5.95 -18.17 11.12
CA THR A 231 -6.56 -16.87 10.74
C THR A 231 -6.14 -16.34 9.36
N PRO A 232 -7.08 -15.93 8.49
CA PRO A 232 -6.71 -15.18 7.29
C PRO A 232 -5.88 -13.97 7.70
N PRO A 233 -4.96 -13.50 6.85
CA PRO A 233 -4.48 -12.14 7.02
C PRO A 233 -5.74 -11.28 6.98
N THR A 234 -5.83 -10.25 7.81
CA THR A 234 -6.95 -9.30 7.70
C THR A 234 -6.73 -8.49 6.42
N MET A 235 -7.04 -9.12 5.30
CA MET A 235 -7.18 -8.69 3.91
C MET A 235 -7.87 -9.87 3.18
N LEU A 236 -9.11 -10.18 3.58
CA LEU A 236 -10.05 -10.94 2.75
C LEU A 236 -11.29 -10.08 2.54
N ILE A 237 -11.37 -9.56 1.33
CA ILE A 237 -12.52 -8.90 0.72
C ILE A 237 -13.42 -10.02 0.16
N GLU A 238 -14.68 -10.10 0.59
CA GLU A 238 -15.80 -10.59 -0.25
C GLU A 238 -16.58 -9.38 -0.78
#